data_AF-S4PWL7-F1
#
_entry.id   AF-S4PWL7-F1
#
_cell.length_a   1.000
_cell.length_b   1.000
_cell.length_c   1.000
_cell.angle_alpha   90.00
_cell.angle_beta   90.00
_cell.angle_gamma   90.00
#
_symmetry.space_group_name_H-M   'P 1'
#
loop_
_entity.id
_entity.type
_entity.pdbx_description
1 polymer ?
#
loop_
_entity_poly.entity_id
_entity_poly.type
_entity_poly.pdbx_seq_one_letter_code
_entity_poly.pdbx_strand_id
1 'polypeptide(L)'
;MDVDAFIEEACKVAKDLDIAEPTIIRGEELKERGMGGIYGVGKAAVKPPALVTLSYSAAGATETVAWVGKGIVYDTGGLSIKARTSMVGMKGDCGG
;
A
#
# COMPACT_ATOMS: atom_id res chain seq x y z
N MET A 1 7.46 4.62 9.73
CA MET A 1 7.08 4.53 8.31
C MET A 1 5.59 4.75 8.24
N ASP A 2 5.14 5.72 7.47
CA ASP A 2 3.73 5.96 7.17
C ASP A 2 3.47 5.68 5.68
N VAL A 3 2.26 5.97 5.19
CA VAL A 3 1.90 5.72 3.79
C VAL A 3 2.78 6.52 2.81
N ASP A 4 3.17 7.74 3.18
CA ASP A 4 3.97 8.63 2.33
C ASP A 4 5.38 8.04 2.16
N ALA A 5 6.00 7.66 3.28
CA ALA A 5 7.28 6.97 3.27
C ALA A 5 7.24 5.64 2.50
N PHE A 6 6.13 4.89 2.57
CA PHE A 6 5.99 3.64 1.81
C PHE A 6 5.94 3.90 0.29
N ILE A 7 5.22 4.93 -0.14
CA ILE A 7 5.17 5.36 -1.55
C ILE A 7 6.56 5.80 -2.02
N GLU A 8 7.27 6.58 -1.21
CA GLU A 8 8.63 7.03 -1.52
C GLU A 8 9.60 5.85 -1.70
N GLU A 9 9.53 4.83 -0.84
CA GLU A 9 10.31 3.61 -0.99
C GLU A 9 9.94 2.84 -2.27
N ALA A 10 8.66 2.75 -2.64
CA ALA A 10 8.24 2.14 -3.90
C ALA A 10 8.80 2.88 -5.13
N CYS A 11 8.76 4.21 -5.13
CA CYS A 11 9.38 5.04 -6.17
C CYS A 11 10.90 4.86 -6.23
N LYS A 12 11.55 4.71 -5.08
CA LYS A 12 12.99 4.44 -5.02
C LYS A 12 13.32 3.07 -5.61
N VAL A 13 12.58 2.03 -5.26
CA VAL A 13 12.74 0.69 -5.85
C VAL A 13 12.55 0.72 -7.37
N ALA A 14 11.54 1.45 -7.87
CA ALA A 14 11.34 1.59 -9.32
C ALA A 14 12.56 2.18 -10.02
N LYS A 15 13.16 3.22 -9.43
CA LYS A 15 14.37 3.89 -9.95
C LYS A 15 15.60 2.99 -9.87
N ASP A 16 15.81 2.32 -8.74
CA ASP A 16 16.95 1.44 -8.53
C ASP A 16 16.94 0.24 -9.50
N LEU A 17 15.76 -0.18 -9.94
CA LEU A 17 15.55 -1.27 -10.91
C LEU A 17 15.41 -0.79 -12.38
N ASP A 18 15.46 0.52 -12.64
CA ASP A 18 15.26 1.12 -13.96
C ASP A 18 13.95 0.65 -14.64
N ILE A 19 12.85 0.61 -13.87
CA ILE A 19 11.50 0.31 -14.37
C ILE A 19 10.63 1.56 -14.41
N ALA A 20 9.46 1.45 -15.04
CA ALA A 20 8.52 2.56 -15.13
C ALA A 20 8.10 3.09 -13.74
N GLU A 21 7.85 4.40 -13.65
CA GLU A 21 7.37 5.03 -12.42
C GLU A 21 6.08 4.35 -11.91
N PRO A 22 5.92 4.17 -10.59
CA PRO A 22 4.77 3.49 -10.03
C PRO A 22 3.46 4.23 -10.35
N THR A 23 2.40 3.46 -10.62
CA THR A 23 1.05 4.02 -10.62
C THR A 23 0.57 4.15 -9.19
N ILE A 24 0.12 5.35 -8.80
CA ILE A 24 -0.33 5.66 -7.45
C ILE A 24 -1.77 6.18 -7.54
N ILE A 25 -2.70 5.51 -6.85
CA ILE A 25 -4.09 5.95 -6.69
C ILE A 25 -4.30 6.23 -5.21
N ARG A 26 -4.66 7.46 -4.84
CA ARG A 26 -4.56 7.90 -3.45
C ARG A 26 -5.76 8.70 -2.95
N GLY A 27 -6.11 8.52 -1.68
CA GLY A 27 -7.14 9.31 -1.01
C GLY A 27 -8.51 9.18 -1.65
N GLU A 28 -9.18 10.30 -1.93
CA GLU A 28 -10.53 10.31 -2.53
C GLU A 28 -10.56 9.65 -3.91
N GLU A 29 -9.45 9.63 -4.64
CA GLU A 29 -9.38 8.96 -5.95
C GLU A 29 -9.69 7.46 -5.84
N LEU A 30 -9.30 6.82 -4.73
CA LEU A 30 -9.66 5.42 -4.46
C LEU A 30 -11.18 5.26 -4.38
N LYS A 31 -11.88 6.18 -3.71
CA LYS A 31 -13.33 6.17 -3.58
C LYS A 31 -14.01 6.44 -4.91
N GLU A 32 -13.54 7.43 -5.67
CA GLU A 32 -14.05 7.78 -7.00
C GLU A 32 -13.93 6.62 -7.99
N ARG A 33 -12.83 5.87 -7.93
CA ARG A 33 -12.59 4.66 -8.74
C ARG A 33 -13.26 3.40 -8.20
N GLY A 34 -14.07 3.49 -7.14
CA GLY A 34 -14.80 2.34 -6.57
C GLY A 34 -13.96 1.39 -5.71
N MET A 35 -12.76 1.77 -5.30
CA MET A 35 -11.85 0.99 -4.45
C MET A 35 -12.22 1.12 -2.95
N GLY A 36 -13.50 0.84 -2.65
CA GLY A 36 -14.11 1.07 -1.34
C GLY A 36 -13.47 0.31 -0.18
N GLY A 37 -12.82 -0.83 -0.44
CA GLY A 37 -12.09 -1.59 0.57
C GLY A 37 -10.89 -0.82 1.13
N ILE A 38 -9.93 -0.47 0.27
CA ILE A 38 -8.71 0.26 0.65
C ILE A 38 -9.08 1.65 1.22
N TYR A 39 -9.99 2.37 0.54
CA TYR A 39 -10.47 3.65 1.01
C TYR A 39 -11.14 3.54 2.38
N GLY A 40 -12.08 2.59 2.54
CA GLY A 40 -12.84 2.41 3.76
C GLY A 40 -11.97 2.11 4.99
N VAL A 41 -10.91 1.33 4.81
CA VAL A 41 -9.95 0.98 5.87
C VAL A 41 -9.07 2.19 6.23
N GLY A 42 -8.49 2.87 5.23
CA GLY A 42 -7.48 3.90 5.48
C GLY A 42 -8.02 5.32 5.72
N LYS A 43 -9.27 5.62 5.37
CA LYS A 43 -9.83 7.00 5.42
C LYS A 43 -9.81 7.67 6.81
N ALA A 44 -9.66 6.89 7.88
CA ALA A 44 -9.61 7.42 9.25
C ALA A 44 -8.19 7.84 9.69
N ALA A 45 -7.16 7.51 8.90
CA ALA A 45 -5.79 7.89 9.19
C ALA A 45 -5.48 9.34 8.78
N VAL A 46 -4.48 9.94 9.43
CA VAL A 46 -3.98 11.29 9.07
C VAL A 46 -3.36 11.30 7.68
N LYS A 47 -2.67 10.22 7.31
CA LYS A 47 -2.10 10.02 5.98
C LYS A 47 -3.11 9.23 5.13
N PRO A 48 -3.52 9.75 3.96
CA PRO A 48 -4.55 9.11 3.15
C PRO A 48 -4.07 7.76 2.60
N PRO A 49 -4.98 6.78 2.42
CA PRO A 49 -4.63 5.48 1.86
C PRO A 49 -4.18 5.60 0.40
N ALA A 50 -3.38 4.64 -0.05
CA ALA A 50 -2.95 4.54 -1.44
C ALA A 50 -2.97 3.08 -1.91
N LEU A 51 -3.24 2.90 -3.20
CA LEU A 51 -2.85 1.73 -3.97
C LEU A 51 -1.62 2.11 -4.80
N VAL A 52 -0.54 1.36 -4.66
CA VAL A 52 0.71 1.57 -5.38
C VAL A 52 1.01 0.33 -6.21
N THR A 53 1.23 0.52 -7.52
CA THR A 53 1.50 -0.58 -8.45
C THR A 53 2.83 -0.33 -9.16
N LEU A 54 3.75 -1.27 -9.00
CA LEU A 54 5.00 -1.38 -9.76
C LEU A 54 4.77 -2.36 -10.92
N SER A 55 5.22 -2.01 -12.11
CA SER A 55 5.04 -2.84 -13.31
C SER A 55 6.38 -3.05 -14.01
N TYR A 56 6.67 -4.31 -14.34
CA TYR A 56 7.82 -4.70 -15.15
C TYR A 56 7.36 -5.62 -16.27
N SER A 57 7.77 -5.33 -17.50
CA SER A 57 7.44 -6.12 -18.69
C SER A 57 8.73 -6.54 -19.39
N ALA A 58 9.14 -7.79 -19.18
CA ALA A 58 10.31 -8.35 -19.85
C ALA A 58 10.02 -8.64 -21.33
N ALA A 59 11.01 -8.41 -22.19
CA ALA A 59 10.91 -8.78 -23.60
C ALA A 59 10.72 -10.29 -23.75
N GLY A 60 9.71 -10.70 -24.53
CA GLY A 60 9.40 -12.11 -24.77
C GLY A 60 8.74 -12.83 -23.60
N ALA A 61 8.26 -12.10 -22.57
CA ALA A 61 7.47 -12.71 -21.50
C ALA A 61 6.21 -13.38 -22.06
N THR A 62 6.00 -14.65 -21.70
CA THR A 62 4.82 -15.45 -22.10
C THR A 62 3.75 -15.52 -21.02
N GLU A 63 4.06 -15.05 -19.81
CA GLU A 63 3.18 -15.09 -18.65
C GLU A 63 3.13 -13.72 -17.96
N THR A 64 2.06 -13.48 -17.21
CA THR A 64 1.89 -12.28 -16.37
C THR A 64 1.60 -12.72 -14.95
N VAL A 65 2.42 -12.25 -14.01
CA VAL A 65 2.28 -12.54 -12.59
C VAL A 65 2.00 -11.23 -11.87
N ALA A 66 1.05 -11.25 -10.93
CA ALA A 66 0.80 -10.15 -10.03
C ALA A 66 1.12 -10.58 -8.59
N TRP A 67 1.98 -9.83 -7.92
CA TRP A 67 2.18 -9.94 -6.49
C TRP A 67 1.33 -8.86 -5.81
N VAL A 68 0.55 -9.27 -4.81
CA VAL A 68 -0.33 -8.37 -4.05
C VAL A 68 0.06 -8.45 -2.59
N GLY A 69 0.65 -7.38 -2.08
CA GLY A 69 1.08 -7.26 -0.69
C GLY A 69 0.10 -6.46 0.16
N LYS A 70 -0.06 -6.86 1.42
CA LYS A 70 -0.83 -6.10 2.41
C LYS A 70 0.05 -4.98 2.96
N GLY A 71 -0.30 -3.72 2.67
CA GLY A 71 0.46 -2.54 3.09
C GLY A 71 -0.11 -1.78 4.29
N ILE A 72 -0.56 -2.46 5.36
CA ILE A 72 -1.06 -1.74 6.56
C ILE A 72 0.11 -1.26 7.41
N VAL A 73 0.52 -0.01 7.20
CA VAL A 73 1.69 0.60 7.88
C VAL A 73 1.58 0.60 9.41
N TYR A 74 0.35 0.59 9.94
CA TYR A 74 0.08 0.32 11.34
C TYR A 74 -1.39 -0.07 11.56
N ASP A 75 -1.65 -1.15 12.32
CA ASP A 75 -2.99 -1.64 12.62
C ASP A 75 -3.37 -1.43 14.10
N THR A 76 -4.22 -0.44 14.36
CA THR A 76 -4.81 -0.22 15.69
C THR A 76 -6.05 -1.08 15.95
N GLY A 77 -6.63 -1.68 14.90
CA GLY A 77 -7.97 -2.29 14.89
C GLY A 77 -9.09 -1.33 14.48
N GLY A 78 -8.82 -0.03 14.37
CA GLY A 78 -9.85 0.98 14.09
C GLY A 78 -10.83 1.17 15.25
N LEU A 79 -12.12 1.33 14.95
CA LEU A 79 -13.17 1.41 15.99
C LEU A 79 -13.22 0.14 16.85
N SER A 80 -12.94 -1.01 16.25
CA SER A 80 -12.74 -2.28 16.95
C SER A 80 -11.32 -2.37 17.49
N ILE A 81 -11.00 -1.47 18.42
CA ILE A 81 -9.64 -1.24 18.89
C ILE A 81 -9.02 -2.52 19.47
N LYS A 82 -7.77 -2.80 19.08
CA LYS A 82 -6.99 -3.89 19.68
C LYS A 82 -6.75 -3.61 21.17
N ALA A 83 -6.69 -4.69 21.96
CA ALA A 83 -6.24 -4.60 23.34
C ALA A 83 -4.77 -4.14 23.43
N ARG A 84 -4.38 -3.60 24.59
CA ARG A 84 -3.06 -3.00 24.85
C ARG A 84 -1.89 -3.87 24.35
N THR A 85 -1.89 -5.16 24.68
CA THR A 85 -0.80 -6.08 24.35
C THR A 85 -0.84 -6.56 22.91
N SER A 86 -2.02 -6.64 22.30
CA SER A 86 -2.23 -7.11 20.92
C SER A 86 -1.88 -6.06 19.86
N MET A 87 -1.77 -4.78 20.25
CA MET A 87 -1.40 -3.70 19.34
C MET A 87 0.12 -3.57 19.16
N VAL A 88 0.91 -4.03 20.14
CA VAL A 88 2.37 -3.98 20.06
C VAL A 88 2.84 -4.86 18.90
N GLY A 89 3.73 -4.32 18.07
CA GLY A 89 4.28 -5.03 16.90
C GLY A 89 3.48 -4.86 15.61
N MET A 90 2.34 -4.18 15.62
CA MET A 90 1.51 -3.97 14.42
C MET A 90 2.13 -3.05 13.35
N LYS A 91 3.33 -2.50 13.60
CA LYS A 91 4.19 -1.95 12.54
C LYS A 91 4.61 -3.02 11.51
N GLY A 92 4.54 -4.31 11.86
CA GLY A 92 4.81 -5.43 10.97
C GLY A 92 3.63 -5.85 10.11
N ASP A 93 2.48 -5.18 10.23
CA ASP A 93 1.27 -5.51 9.45
C ASP A 93 1.33 -5.05 7.97
N CYS A 94 2.51 -4.57 7.57
CA CYS A 94 2.91 -4.26 6.20
C CYS A 94 4.07 -5.15 5.69
N GLY A 95 4.23 -6.36 6.25
CA GLY A 95 5.33 -7.27 5.92
C GLY A 95 5.09 -8.19 4.71
N GLY A 96 3.88 -8.17 4.15
CA GLY A 96 3.50 -8.97 2.98
C GLY A 96 3.71 -8.24 1.67
#